data_AF-A0A7V9T0S8-F1
#
_entry.id   AF-A0A7V9T0S8-F1
#
_cell.length_a   1.000
_cell.length_b   1.000
_cell.length_c   1.000
_cell.angle_alpha   90.00
_cell.angle_beta   90.00
_cell.angle_gamma   90.00
#
_symmetry.space_group_name_H-M   'P 1'
#
loop_
_entity.id
_entity.type
_entity.pdbx_description
1 polymer ?
#
loop_
_entity_poly.entity_id
_entity_poly.type
_entity_poly.pdbx_seq_one_letter_code
_entity_poly.pdbx_strand_id
1 'polypeptide(L)' 'MRLANVDGRAALVLGDDTVADVATASDGRFGPDVRSVYDEWDAFCSFAATDVTTGTSPLVEG' A
#
# COMPACT_ATOMS: atom_id res chain seq x y z
N MET A 1 5.45 7.63 -5.07
CA MET A 1 4.83 6.58 -4.24
C MET A 1 5.41 6.65 -2.84
N ARG A 2 4.58 6.66 -1.80
CA ARG A 2 5.01 6.57 -0.39
C ARG A 2 4.34 5.32 0.21
N LEU A 3 5.13 4.46 0.83
CA LEU A 3 4.68 3.25 1.51
C LEU A 3 4.79 3.47 3.01
N ALA A 4 3.72 3.17 3.74
CA ALA A 4 3.65 3.24 5.19
C ALA A 4 3.45 1.85 5.78
N ASN A 5 3.89 1.68 7.02
CA ASN A 5 3.51 0.54 7.85
C ASN A 5 2.45 1.04 8.84
N VAL A 6 1.21 0.56 8.68
CA VAL A 6 0.07 0.89 9.55
C VAL A 6 -0.32 -0.39 10.27
N ASP A 7 -0.13 -0.43 11.60
CA ASP A 7 -0.42 -1.60 12.44
C ASP A 7 0.21 -2.92 11.95
N GLY A 8 1.44 -2.85 11.43
CA GLY A 8 2.16 -4.01 10.89
C GLY A 8 1.81 -4.34 9.44
N ARG A 9 0.95 -3.55 8.79
CA ARG A 9 0.47 -3.78 7.42
C ARG A 9 1.01 -2.75 6.45
N ALA A 10 1.37 -3.21 5.26
CA ALA A 10 1.78 -2.35 4.16
C ALA A 10 0.59 -1.52 3.65
N ALA A 11 0.75 -0.20 3.64
CA ALA A 11 -0.27 0.73 3.16
C ALA A 11 0.33 1.74 2.19
N LEU A 12 -0.31 1.96 1.04
CA LEU A 12 0.07 2.98 0.08
C LEU A 12 -0.53 4.31 0.50
N VAL A 13 0.32 5.34 0.66
CA VAL A 13 -0.13 6.70 0.92
C VAL A 13 -0.49 7.34 -0.41
N LEU A 14 -1.74 7.78 -0.50
CA LEU A 14 -2.34 8.47 -1.63
C LEU A 14 -2.61 9.94 -1.25
N GLY A 15 -2.98 10.76 -2.23
CA GLY A 15 -3.29 12.17 -2.01
C GLY A 15 -4.31 12.39 -0.88
N ASP A 16 -4.33 13.63 -0.36
CA ASP A 16 -5.24 14.08 0.71
C ASP A 16 -5.13 13.26 2.01
N ASP A 17 -3.90 12.87 2.39
CA ASP A 17 -3.61 12.16 3.64
C ASP A 17 -4.49 10.91 3.81
N THR A 18 -4.63 10.14 2.74
CA THR A 18 -5.32 8.84 2.77
C THR A 18 -4.37 7.70 2.49
N VAL A 19 -4.73 6.51 2.96
CA VAL A 19 -3.99 5.27 2.73
C VAL A 19 -4.89 4.18 2.18
N ALA A 20 -4.31 3.30 1.37
CA ALA A 20 -4.92 2.05 0.91
C ALA A 20 -4.13 0.86 1.46
N ASP A 21 -4.79 -0.10 2.11
CA ASP A 21 -4.17 -1.37 2.53
C ASP A 21 -3.76 -2.17 1.29
N VAL A 22 -2.47 -2.50 1.20
CA VAL A 22 -1.89 -3.13 0.00
C VAL A 22 -2.44 -4.53 -0.22
N ALA A 23 -2.62 -5.33 0.85
CA ALA A 23 -3.14 -6.69 0.73
C ALA A 23 -4.59 -6.70 0.24
N THR A 24 -5.41 -5.74 0.69
CA THR A 24 -6.79 -5.60 0.25
C THR A 24 -6.86 -5.10 -1.20
N ALA A 25 -6.09 -4.06 -1.54
CA ALA A 25 -6.11 -3.50 -2.89
C ALA A 25 -5.57 -4.46 -3.96
N SER A 26 -4.70 -5.39 -3.57
CA SER A 26 -4.08 -6.37 -4.46
C SER A 26 -4.73 -7.75 -4.44
N ASP A 27 -5.88 -7.90 -3.77
CA ASP A 27 -6.56 -9.19 -3.56
C ASP A 27 -5.62 -10.28 -2.98
N GLY A 28 -4.74 -9.88 -2.06
CA GLY A 28 -3.78 -10.75 -1.40
C GLY A 28 -2.50 -11.05 -2.19
N ARG A 29 -2.28 -10.42 -3.35
CA ARG A 29 -1.04 -10.60 -4.13
C ARG A 29 0.19 -10.01 -3.45
N PHE A 30 0.05 -8.88 -2.77
CA PHE A 30 1.15 -8.17 -2.09
C PHE A 30 0.85 -7.96 -0.61
N GLY A 31 1.85 -8.08 0.26
CA GLY A 31 1.67 -7.92 1.70
C GLY A 31 0.92 -9.11 2.35
N PRO A 32 0.33 -8.94 3.54
CA PRO A 32 0.18 -7.69 4.30
C PRO A 32 1.47 -7.18 4.93
N ASP A 33 2.50 -8.02 5.07
CA ASP A 33 3.79 -7.59 5.61
C ASP A 33 4.55 -6.68 4.62
N VAL A 34 5.13 -5.58 5.13
CA VAL A 34 5.86 -4.62 4.31
C VAL A 34 7.12 -5.19 3.67
N ARG A 35 7.76 -6.19 4.27
CA ARG A 35 8.95 -6.82 3.68
C ARG A 35 8.61 -7.63 2.45
N SER A 36 7.48 -8.33 2.46
CA SER A 36 7.00 -9.09 1.30
C SER A 36 6.80 -8.22 0.05
N VAL A 37 6.47 -6.94 0.23
CA VAL A 37 6.36 -5.98 -0.88
C VAL A 37 7.72 -5.72 -1.54
N TYR A 38 8.81 -5.73 -0.77
CA TYR A 38 10.16 -5.49 -1.30
C TYR A 38 10.73 -6.69 -2.05
N ASP A 39 10.21 -7.91 -1.85
CA ASP A 39 10.65 -9.11 -2.58
C ASP A 39 10.33 -9.02 -4.08
N GLU A 40 9.24 -8.34 -4.45
CA GLU A 40 8.81 -8.12 -5.84
C GLU A 40 8.58 -6.63 -6.15
N TRP A 41 9.56 -5.79 -5.81
CA TRP A 41 9.41 -4.34 -5.84
C TRP A 41 8.98 -3.76 -7.20
N ASP A 42 9.51 -4.28 -8.31
CA ASP A 42 9.20 -3.77 -9.66
C ASP A 42 7.73 -4.04 -10.04
N ALA A 43 7.28 -5.28 -9.82
CA ALA A 43 5.88 -5.68 -10.02
C ALA A 43 4.93 -4.90 -9.12
N PHE A 44 5.32 -4.67 -7.86
CA PHE A 44 4.57 -3.84 -6.94
C PHE A 44 4.46 -2.39 -7.40
N CYS A 45 5.55 -1.79 -7.86
CA CYS A 45 5.54 -0.41 -8.39
C CYS A 45 4.60 -0.26 -9.57
N SER A 46 4.58 -1.24 -10.49
CA SER A 46 3.64 -1.25 -11.61
C SER A 46 2.20 -1.28 -11.12
N PHE A 47 1.86 -2.24 -10.25
CA PHE A 47 0.52 -2.38 -9.66
C PHE A 47 0.07 -1.11 -8.93
N ALA A 48 0.94 -0.55 -8.08
CA ALA A 48 0.61 0.64 -7.30
C ALA A 48 0.35 1.87 -8.19
N ALA A 49 1.00 1.95 -9.35
CA ALA A 49 0.81 3.04 -10.29
C ALA A 49 -0.49 2.92 -11.11
N THR A 50 -0.99 1.70 -11.35
CA THR A 50 -2.13 1.44 -12.25
C THR A 50 -3.42 1.12 -11.53
N ASP A 51 -3.37 0.38 -10.43
CA ASP A 51 -4.54 -0.25 -9.81
C ASP A 51 -4.98 0.46 -8.52
N VAL A 52 -4.10 1.24 -7.89
CA VAL A 52 -4.36 1.88 -6.60
C VAL A 52 -4.48 3.39 -6.75
N THR A 53 -5.72 3.87 -6.92
CA THR A 53 -5.99 5.30 -7.20
C THR A 53 -6.79 6.00 -6.11
N THR A 54 -7.33 5.28 -5.12
CA THR A 54 -8.18 5.84 -4.05
C THR A 54 -7.82 5.26 -2.70
N GLY A 55 -7.62 6.13 -1.70
CA GLY A 55 -7.40 5.72 -0.31
C GLY A 55 -8.71 5.36 0.36
N THR A 56 -8.70 4.30 1.17
CA THR A 56 -9.89 3.77 1.86
C THR A 56 -9.93 4.15 3.34
N SER A 57 -8.86 4.74 3.86
CA SER A 57 -8.74 5.14 5.26
C SER A 57 -7.85 6.38 5.39
N PRO A 58 -8.03 7.21 6.42
CA PRO A 58 -7.13 8.34 6.67
C PRO A 58 -5.74 7.85 7.05
N LEU A 59 -4.71 8.60 6.63
CA LEU A 59 -3.36 8.52 7.15
C LEU A 59 -3.39 9.05 8.59
N VAL A 60 -3.36 8.14 9.56
CA VAL A 60 -3.17 8.52 10.96
C VAL A 60 -1.68 8.63 11.21
N GLU A 61 -1.17 9.86 11.31
CA GLU A 61 0.19 10.11 11.79
C GLU A 61 0.17 10.04 13.33
N GLY A 62 0.67 8.91 13.87
CA GLY A 62 0.82 8.67 15.30
C GLY A 62 2.17 9.11 15.85
#